data_AF-A0A1A9AQ55-F1
#
_entry.id   AF-A0A1A9AQ55-F1
#
_cell.length_a   1.000
_cell.length_b   1.000
_cell.length_c   1.000
_cell.angle_alpha   90.00
_cell.angle_beta   90.00
_cell.angle_gamma   90.00
#
_symmetry.space_group_name_H-M   'P 1'
#
loop_
_entity.id
_entity.type
_entity.pdbx_description
1 polymer ?
#
loop_
_entity_poly.entity_id
_entity_poly.type
_entity_poly.pdbx_seq_one_letter_code
_entity_poly.pdbx_strand_id
1 'polypeptide(L)'
;MEDPDVNSCDLPSDVYYKNLESVEKAETYKSHCDSHDNLLDKYPELKMFCWKLASHLVNLNKKDPSVDMEKQCAYLKHLLHYKVINTFEIKSPITYMTILHSVWLNIMEDRDVSINSECKIKFPAISIDYITKWKKIHDYNNNYQDLKNTLDSKTNCIEKYCKDIADITNIYNEFLHVCTETKNERCPHYWEEFKKNYEETPKIDAHCQKEYEKLGYYKVKKYFGEQGIEEYIEQYESEYIFSFFERLIGYSLKHFLSKAVHYTKYIVLPIILILLFYFFMKKLSFFGSKIAPKVDDMRKMWRNVQGLTNPASLLNPMKPPGGGNKMGLSYMSK
;
A
#
# COMPACT_ATOMS: atom_id res chain seq x y z
N MET A 1 44.48 21.33 3.53
CA MET A 1 43.19 21.77 2.99
C MET A 1 42.53 20.49 2.50
N GLU A 2 41.60 19.96 3.29
CA GLU A 2 40.93 18.69 2.96
C GLU A 2 40.08 18.90 1.70
N ASP A 3 40.19 17.94 0.77
CA ASP A 3 39.42 17.90 -0.46
C ASP A 3 37.93 17.73 -0.10
N PRO A 4 37.02 18.64 -0.49
CA PRO A 4 35.62 18.58 -0.11
C PRO A 4 34.86 17.33 -0.62
N ASP A 5 35.46 16.53 -1.51
CA ASP A 5 34.81 15.37 -2.14
C ASP A 5 34.86 14.07 -1.31
N VAL A 6 35.69 14.00 -0.27
CA VAL A 6 35.90 12.76 0.53
C VAL A 6 34.71 12.44 1.45
N ASN A 7 33.89 13.44 1.79
CA ASN A 7 32.74 13.28 2.70
C ASN A 7 31.39 13.21 1.99
N SER A 8 31.33 13.36 0.67
CA SER A 8 30.08 13.22 -0.05
C SER A 8 29.77 11.74 -0.30
N CYS A 9 28.60 11.30 0.19
CA CYS A 9 28.02 10.00 -0.09
C CYS A 9 27.06 10.04 -1.30
N ASP A 10 27.21 11.04 -2.17
CA ASP A 10 26.41 11.17 -3.37
C ASP A 10 26.80 10.10 -4.39
N LEU A 11 25.78 9.46 -4.95
CA LEU A 11 25.91 8.59 -6.12
C LEU A 11 25.66 9.39 -7.40
N PRO A 12 25.98 8.86 -8.59
CA PRO A 12 25.81 9.58 -9.85
C PRO A 12 24.42 10.19 -10.05
N SER A 13 23.36 9.44 -9.70
CA SER A 13 21.99 9.97 -9.74
C SER A 13 21.75 11.14 -8.77
N ASP A 14 22.31 11.11 -7.56
CA ASP A 14 22.22 12.21 -6.60
C ASP A 14 22.84 13.49 -7.19
N VAL A 15 24.03 13.37 -7.80
CA VAL A 15 24.70 14.47 -8.50
C VAL A 15 23.84 14.99 -9.65
N TYR A 16 23.24 14.08 -10.43
CA TYR A 16 22.38 14.45 -11.55
C TYR A 16 21.15 15.25 -11.10
N TYR A 17 20.44 14.78 -10.06
CA TYR A 17 19.29 15.50 -9.51
C TYR A 17 19.68 16.86 -8.93
N LYS A 18 20.82 16.97 -8.22
CA LYS A 18 21.31 18.26 -7.70
C LYS A 18 21.58 19.26 -8.83
N ASN A 19 22.16 18.82 -9.94
CA ASN A 19 22.39 19.66 -11.12
C ASN A 19 21.07 20.10 -11.78
N LEU A 20 20.05 19.23 -11.79
CA LEU A 20 18.73 19.63 -12.26
C LEU A 20 18.05 20.64 -11.32
N GLU A 21 18.36 20.61 -10.03
CA GLU A 21 17.74 21.51 -9.05
C GLU A 21 18.43 22.88 -8.94
N SER A 22 19.69 23.01 -9.35
CA SER A 22 20.51 24.23 -9.20
C SER A 22 20.21 25.35 -10.22
N VAL A 23 19.15 25.24 -11.03
CA VAL A 23 18.81 26.25 -12.05
C VAL A 23 18.50 27.62 -11.43
N GLU A 24 19.33 28.61 -11.78
CA GLU A 24 19.24 29.99 -11.26
C GLU A 24 18.25 30.88 -12.06
N LYS A 25 18.06 30.62 -13.36
CA LYS A 25 17.28 31.50 -14.28
C LYS A 25 15.86 31.01 -14.57
N ALA A 26 15.24 30.32 -13.62
CA ALA A 26 13.93 29.68 -13.82
C ALA A 26 12.79 30.68 -14.05
N GLU A 27 12.85 31.88 -13.46
CA GLU A 27 11.78 32.89 -13.53
C GLU A 27 11.48 33.37 -14.96
N THR A 28 12.47 33.35 -15.86
CA THR A 28 12.29 33.70 -17.27
C THR A 28 11.31 32.77 -17.98
N TYR A 29 11.11 31.55 -17.47
CA TYR A 29 10.26 30.52 -18.06
C TYR A 29 8.91 30.37 -17.34
N LYS A 30 8.57 31.29 -16.42
CA LYS A 30 7.34 31.20 -15.63
C LYS A 30 6.06 31.15 -16.47
N SER A 31 6.06 31.82 -17.62
CA SER A 31 4.90 31.93 -18.51
C SER A 31 4.36 30.58 -18.99
N HIS A 32 5.20 29.55 -19.03
CA HIS A 32 4.78 28.19 -19.36
C HIS A 32 3.90 27.54 -18.27
N CYS A 33 3.93 28.06 -17.04
CA CYS A 33 3.21 27.55 -15.88
C CYS A 33 1.95 28.35 -15.55
N ASP A 34 1.80 29.56 -16.09
CA ASP A 34 0.72 30.52 -15.75
C ASP A 34 -0.69 29.95 -15.97
N SER A 35 -0.86 29.05 -16.93
CA SER A 35 -2.13 28.36 -17.22
C SER A 35 -2.69 27.58 -16.02
N HIS A 36 -1.86 27.29 -15.01
CA HIS A 36 -2.22 26.52 -13.83
C HIS A 36 -1.94 27.26 -12.51
N ASP A 37 -1.73 28.58 -12.55
CA ASP A 37 -1.31 29.38 -11.40
C ASP A 37 -2.24 29.22 -10.19
N ASN A 38 -3.57 29.25 -10.39
CA ASN A 38 -4.53 29.08 -9.29
C ASN A 38 -4.36 27.78 -8.47
N LEU A 39 -3.82 26.72 -9.09
CA LEU A 39 -3.58 25.44 -8.43
C LEU A 39 -2.16 25.35 -7.86
N LEU A 40 -1.17 25.88 -8.58
CA LEU A 40 0.24 25.88 -8.17
C LEU A 40 0.55 26.92 -7.10
N ASP A 41 -0.18 28.03 -7.03
CA ASP A 41 -0.05 29.08 -6.01
C ASP A 41 -0.29 28.57 -4.59
N LYS A 42 -1.06 27.49 -4.46
CA LYS A 42 -1.27 26.80 -3.17
C LYS A 42 0.01 26.16 -2.65
N TYR A 43 0.96 25.85 -3.53
CA TYR A 43 2.18 25.12 -3.23
C TYR A 43 3.37 25.84 -3.88
N PRO A 44 3.91 26.90 -3.25
CA PRO A 44 5.00 27.71 -3.81
C PRO A 44 6.21 26.89 -4.27
N GLU A 45 6.54 25.81 -3.55
CA GLU A 45 7.61 24.89 -3.94
C GLU A 45 7.35 24.21 -5.28
N LEU A 46 6.11 23.77 -5.54
CA LEU A 46 5.72 23.20 -6.83
C LEU A 46 5.64 24.26 -7.94
N LYS A 47 5.22 25.48 -7.62
CA LYS A 47 5.24 26.59 -8.57
C LYS A 47 6.67 26.88 -9.04
N MET A 48 7.60 27.01 -8.09
CA MET A 48 9.03 27.18 -8.37
C MET A 48 9.60 25.99 -9.16
N PHE A 49 9.21 24.76 -8.79
CA PHE A 49 9.61 23.57 -9.54
C PHE A 49 9.07 23.58 -10.98
N CYS A 50 7.84 24.01 -11.22
CA CYS A 50 7.28 24.15 -12.56
C CYS A 50 8.14 25.06 -13.44
N TRP A 51 8.59 26.20 -12.90
CA TRP A 51 9.47 27.12 -13.62
C TRP A 51 10.83 26.48 -13.96
N LYS A 52 11.42 25.75 -13.02
CA LYS A 52 12.68 25.00 -13.25
C LYS A 52 12.49 23.91 -14.29
N LEU A 53 11.38 23.18 -14.23
CA LEU A 53 11.02 22.16 -15.21
C LEU A 53 10.92 22.78 -16.60
N ALA A 54 10.18 23.88 -16.75
CA ALA A 54 10.05 24.59 -18.00
C ALA A 54 11.40 25.07 -18.55
N SER A 55 12.26 25.63 -17.68
CA SER A 55 13.63 26.02 -18.04
C SER A 55 14.44 24.86 -18.61
N HIS A 56 14.39 23.68 -17.98
CA HIS A 56 15.11 22.51 -18.49
C HIS A 56 14.59 22.09 -19.86
N LEU A 57 13.27 21.94 -20.00
CA LEU A 57 12.64 21.50 -21.24
C LEU A 57 12.90 22.47 -22.40
N VAL A 58 12.83 23.78 -22.16
CA VAL A 58 13.07 24.81 -23.18
C VAL A 58 14.55 24.91 -23.56
N ASN A 59 15.46 24.44 -22.71
CA ASN A 59 16.91 24.46 -23.00
C ASN A 59 17.47 23.11 -23.46
N LEU A 60 16.63 22.07 -23.61
CA LEU A 60 17.04 20.81 -24.23
C LEU A 60 17.54 21.06 -25.66
N ASN A 61 18.80 20.72 -25.94
CA ASN A 61 19.43 20.94 -27.23
C ASN A 61 20.19 19.70 -27.70
N LYS A 62 19.67 19.06 -28.77
CA LYS A 62 20.25 17.85 -29.36
C LYS A 62 21.58 18.06 -30.09
N LYS A 63 21.99 19.32 -30.33
CA LYS A 63 23.27 19.63 -31.00
C LYS A 63 24.48 19.43 -30.10
N ASP A 64 24.28 19.14 -28.81
CA ASP A 64 25.34 18.73 -27.92
C ASP A 64 25.48 17.20 -27.93
N PRO A 65 26.49 16.64 -28.61
CA PRO A 65 26.69 15.19 -28.69
C PRO A 65 27.09 14.56 -27.35
N SER A 66 27.37 15.37 -26.31
CA SER A 66 27.67 14.86 -24.97
C SER A 66 26.41 14.56 -24.14
N VAL A 67 25.23 14.96 -24.62
CA VAL A 67 23.98 14.84 -23.88
C VAL A 67 23.18 13.63 -24.32
N ASP A 68 23.09 12.64 -23.44
CA ASP A 68 22.11 11.55 -23.54
C ASP A 68 20.72 12.09 -23.20
N MET A 69 19.96 12.45 -24.24
CA MET A 69 18.65 13.07 -24.14
C MET A 69 17.61 12.15 -23.49
N GLU A 70 17.65 10.85 -23.78
CA GLU A 70 16.74 9.88 -23.19
C GLU A 70 16.97 9.81 -21.68
N LYS A 71 18.24 9.71 -21.27
CA LYS A 71 18.64 9.75 -19.86
C LYS A 71 18.22 11.06 -19.19
N GLN A 72 18.50 12.22 -19.78
CA GLN A 72 18.13 13.51 -19.21
C GLN A 72 16.62 13.63 -18.99
N CYS A 73 15.82 13.20 -19.97
CA CYS A 73 14.37 13.24 -19.88
C CYS A 73 13.81 12.20 -18.90
N ALA A 74 14.44 11.03 -18.76
CA ALA A 74 14.11 10.06 -17.71
C ALA A 74 14.34 10.64 -16.30
N TYR A 75 15.50 11.26 -16.05
CA TYR A 75 15.79 11.92 -14.77
C TYR A 75 14.81 13.06 -14.47
N LEU A 76 14.54 13.94 -15.43
CA LEU A 76 13.57 15.03 -15.25
C LEU A 76 12.15 14.51 -14.94
N LYS A 77 11.72 13.44 -15.62
CA LYS A 77 10.43 12.78 -15.35
C LYS A 77 10.37 12.21 -13.94
N HIS A 78 11.41 11.49 -13.50
CA HIS A 78 11.46 10.95 -12.14
C HIS A 78 11.54 12.05 -11.09
N LEU A 79 12.26 13.13 -11.36
CA LEU A 79 12.32 14.30 -10.49
C LEU A 79 10.96 14.98 -10.35
N LEU A 80 10.22 15.14 -11.44
CA LEU A 80 8.86 15.67 -11.44
C LEU A 80 7.95 14.85 -10.52
N HIS A 81 7.92 13.53 -10.70
CA HIS A 81 7.12 12.65 -9.86
C HIS A 81 7.55 12.72 -8.40
N TYR A 82 8.87 12.67 -8.14
CA TYR A 82 9.43 12.74 -6.80
C TYR A 82 9.06 14.04 -6.07
N LYS A 83 9.17 15.20 -6.74
CA LYS A 83 8.83 16.49 -6.14
C LYS A 83 7.36 16.54 -5.76
N VAL A 84 6.47 16.13 -6.66
CA VAL A 84 5.03 16.13 -6.37
C VAL A 84 4.65 15.16 -5.24
N ILE A 85 5.25 13.97 -5.20
CA ILE A 85 4.96 12.97 -4.14
C ILE A 85 5.42 13.46 -2.77
N ASN A 86 6.57 14.14 -2.70
CA ASN A 86 7.19 14.53 -1.44
C ASN A 86 6.85 15.94 -0.97
N THR A 87 6.13 16.75 -1.76
CA THR A 87 5.63 18.04 -1.28
C THR A 87 4.57 17.81 -0.21
N PHE A 88 4.82 18.37 0.97
CA PHE A 88 3.95 18.29 2.14
C PHE A 88 2.54 18.85 1.83
N GLU A 89 1.51 18.32 2.49
CA GLU A 89 0.09 18.75 2.37
C GLU A 89 -0.61 18.50 1.01
N ILE A 90 0.07 17.94 0.01
CA ILE A 90 -0.61 17.58 -1.24
C ILE A 90 -1.53 16.38 -1.00
N LYS A 91 -2.83 16.65 -0.99
CA LYS A 91 -3.87 15.62 -0.85
C LYS A 91 -4.09 14.79 -2.11
N SER A 92 -3.76 15.35 -3.28
CA SER A 92 -3.93 14.69 -4.59
C SER A 92 -2.67 14.80 -5.45
N PRO A 93 -1.61 14.02 -5.17
CA PRO A 93 -0.36 14.07 -5.94
C PRO A 93 -0.58 13.80 -7.43
N ILE A 94 -1.50 12.89 -7.78
CA ILE A 94 -1.83 12.56 -9.17
C ILE A 94 -2.27 13.82 -9.95
N THR A 95 -3.13 14.66 -9.37
CA THR A 95 -3.60 15.89 -10.02
C THR A 95 -2.44 16.83 -10.35
N TYR A 96 -1.52 17.02 -9.42
CA TYR A 96 -0.36 17.90 -9.60
C TYR A 96 0.65 17.33 -10.59
N MET A 97 0.84 16.01 -10.62
CA MET A 97 1.62 15.36 -11.67
C MET A 97 1.01 15.58 -13.05
N THR A 98 -0.32 15.43 -13.19
CA THR A 98 -1.02 15.66 -14.47
C THR A 98 -0.84 17.10 -14.95
N ILE A 99 -0.91 18.08 -14.05
CA ILE A 99 -0.66 19.50 -14.38
C ILE A 99 0.75 19.68 -14.93
N LEU A 100 1.77 19.20 -14.22
CA LEU A 100 3.16 19.35 -14.67
C LEU A 100 3.45 18.55 -15.96
N HIS A 101 2.77 17.42 -16.17
CA HIS A 101 2.81 16.69 -17.44
C HIS A 101 2.18 17.50 -18.58
N SER A 102 1.10 18.24 -18.32
CA SER A 102 0.51 19.14 -19.32
C SER A 102 1.48 20.25 -19.70
N VAL A 103 2.14 20.87 -18.71
CA VAL A 103 3.20 21.87 -18.98
C VAL A 103 4.32 21.25 -19.82
N TRP A 104 4.76 20.04 -19.48
CA TRP A 104 5.76 19.31 -20.25
C TRP A 104 5.32 19.10 -21.71
N LEU A 105 4.12 18.56 -21.92
CA LEU A 105 3.59 18.28 -23.25
C LEU A 105 3.50 19.54 -24.10
N ASN A 106 2.95 20.63 -23.55
CA ASN A 106 2.82 21.90 -24.25
C ASN A 106 4.18 22.46 -24.70
N ILE A 107 5.21 22.37 -23.85
CA ILE A 107 6.57 22.81 -24.23
C ILE A 107 7.14 21.92 -25.32
N MET A 108 6.88 20.62 -25.27
CA MET A 108 7.43 19.64 -26.20
C MET A 108 6.75 19.64 -27.58
N GLU A 109 5.50 20.09 -27.69
CA GLU A 109 4.77 20.19 -28.96
C GLU A 109 5.49 21.07 -30.00
N ASP A 110 6.14 22.15 -29.55
CA ASP A 110 6.85 23.11 -30.42
C ASP A 110 8.32 22.72 -30.68
N ARG A 111 8.78 21.56 -30.22
CA ARG A 111 10.20 21.13 -30.32
C ARG A 111 10.45 20.24 -31.54
N ASP A 112 11.72 20.16 -31.93
CA ASP A 112 12.17 19.23 -32.96
C ASP A 112 11.65 17.81 -32.69
N VAL A 113 11.12 17.17 -33.75
CA VAL A 113 10.49 15.83 -33.70
C VAL A 113 11.39 14.82 -33.00
N SER A 114 12.70 14.92 -33.21
CA SER A 114 13.70 14.01 -32.65
C SER A 114 13.93 14.19 -31.13
N ILE A 115 13.70 15.38 -30.57
CA ILE A 115 13.71 15.65 -29.13
C ILE A 115 12.37 15.20 -28.54
N ASN A 116 11.28 15.52 -29.24
CA ASN A 116 9.93 15.13 -28.83
C ASN A 116 9.78 13.61 -28.68
N SER A 117 10.38 12.82 -29.59
CA SER A 117 10.34 11.35 -29.50
C SER A 117 11.06 10.79 -28.26
N GLU A 118 12.20 11.35 -27.88
CA GLU A 118 13.04 10.88 -26.76
C GLU A 118 12.46 11.32 -25.41
N CYS A 119 11.88 12.53 -25.36
CA CYS A 119 11.31 13.12 -24.15
C CYS A 119 9.79 12.97 -24.07
N LYS A 120 9.23 12.01 -24.81
CA LYS A 120 7.79 11.75 -24.83
C LYS A 120 7.32 11.25 -23.46
N ILE A 121 6.56 12.09 -22.77
CA ILE A 121 6.00 11.73 -21.47
C ILE A 121 4.67 11.00 -21.65
N LYS A 122 4.50 9.91 -20.90
CA LYS A 122 3.22 9.23 -20.72
C LYS A 122 2.93 9.18 -19.23
N PHE A 123 1.70 9.50 -18.84
CA PHE A 123 1.26 9.33 -17.47
C PHE A 123 1.03 7.84 -17.23
N PRO A 124 1.82 7.18 -16.35
CA PRO A 124 1.59 5.77 -16.08
C PRO A 124 0.33 5.60 -15.23
N ALA A 125 -0.57 4.71 -15.63
CA ALA A 125 -1.81 4.41 -14.90
C ALA A 125 -1.55 3.47 -13.71
N ILE A 126 -0.54 3.78 -12.89
CA ILE A 126 -0.06 2.94 -11.79
C ILE A 126 -0.12 3.69 -10.45
N SER A 127 -0.01 2.96 -9.34
CA SER A 127 -0.05 3.58 -8.02
C SER A 127 1.18 4.46 -7.77
N ILE A 128 1.03 5.45 -6.87
CA ILE A 128 2.13 6.32 -6.43
C ILE A 128 3.31 5.48 -5.90
N ASP A 129 3.02 4.39 -5.19
CA ASP A 129 4.02 3.46 -4.67
C ASP A 129 4.89 2.86 -5.79
N TYR A 130 4.28 2.40 -6.89
CA TYR A 130 5.04 1.93 -8.04
C TYR A 130 5.84 3.04 -8.73
N ILE A 131 5.32 4.26 -8.82
CA ILE A 131 6.05 5.41 -9.37
C ILE A 131 7.32 5.71 -8.55
N THR A 132 7.23 5.65 -7.22
CA THR A 132 8.39 5.83 -6.34
C THR A 132 9.42 4.71 -6.53
N LYS A 133 8.96 3.45 -6.65
CA LYS A 133 9.85 2.31 -6.91
C LYS A 133 10.52 2.40 -8.27
N TRP A 134 9.80 2.85 -9.31
CA TRP A 134 10.34 3.09 -10.64
C TRP A 134 11.54 4.04 -10.63
N LYS A 135 11.48 5.11 -9.82
CA LYS A 135 12.63 6.01 -9.62
C LYS A 135 13.82 5.27 -9.00
N LYS A 136 13.60 4.50 -7.93
CA LYS A 136 14.67 3.74 -7.26
C LYS A 136 15.35 2.74 -8.19
N ILE A 137 14.55 2.02 -9.00
CA ILE A 137 15.05 1.10 -10.04
C ILE A 137 15.94 1.86 -11.05
N HIS A 138 15.45 2.98 -11.57
CA HIS A 138 16.19 3.81 -12.52
C HIS A 138 17.50 4.34 -11.93
N ASP A 139 17.45 4.86 -10.70
CA ASP A 139 18.62 5.40 -10.01
C ASP A 139 19.65 4.29 -9.75
N TYR A 140 19.22 3.10 -9.35
CA TYR A 140 20.11 1.96 -9.15
C TYR A 140 20.85 1.56 -10.42
N ASN A 141 20.16 1.47 -11.57
CA ASN A 141 20.83 1.17 -12.86
C ASN A 141 21.97 2.14 -13.15
N ASN A 142 21.73 3.43 -12.89
CA ASN A 142 22.72 4.48 -13.11
C ASN A 142 23.83 4.50 -12.06
N ASN A 143 23.54 4.07 -10.83
CA ASN A 143 24.49 4.06 -9.72
C ASN A 143 25.30 2.76 -9.63
N TYR A 144 24.87 1.70 -10.30
CA TYR A 144 25.37 0.33 -10.07
C TYR A 144 26.90 0.24 -10.16
N GLN A 145 27.50 0.75 -11.24
CA GLN A 145 28.95 0.66 -11.45
C GLN A 145 29.72 1.38 -10.34
N ASP A 146 29.25 2.57 -9.93
CA ASP A 146 29.90 3.33 -8.86
C ASP A 146 29.68 2.70 -7.49
N LEU A 147 28.48 2.19 -7.19
CA LEU A 147 28.20 1.44 -5.96
C LEU A 147 29.17 0.26 -5.82
N LYS A 148 29.37 -0.50 -6.90
CA LYS A 148 30.29 -1.65 -6.93
C LYS A 148 31.73 -1.27 -6.58
N ASN A 149 32.19 -0.10 -7.01
CA ASN A 149 33.55 0.37 -6.78
C ASN A 149 33.72 1.12 -5.44
N THR A 150 32.64 1.72 -4.94
CA THR A 150 32.70 2.69 -3.84
C THR A 150 32.47 2.07 -2.46
N LEU A 151 31.82 0.90 -2.38
CA LEU A 151 31.54 0.20 -1.12
C LEU A 151 32.80 -0.11 -0.29
N ASP A 152 33.90 -0.45 -0.95
CA ASP A 152 35.16 -0.76 -0.26
C ASP A 152 35.98 0.49 0.09
N SER A 153 35.73 1.62 -0.57
CA SER A 153 36.56 2.83 -0.46
C SER A 153 35.95 3.95 0.39
N LYS A 154 34.61 4.07 0.46
CA LYS A 154 33.91 5.08 1.28
C LYS A 154 33.20 4.46 2.49
N THR A 155 33.98 4.05 3.48
CA THR A 155 33.47 3.40 4.70
C THR A 155 32.54 4.29 5.53
N ASN A 156 32.69 5.61 5.46
CA ASN A 156 31.77 6.58 6.09
C ASN A 156 30.37 6.58 5.46
N CYS A 157 30.24 6.11 4.22
CA CYS A 157 28.98 6.09 3.47
C CYS A 157 28.29 4.72 3.47
N ILE A 158 28.96 3.68 4.00
CA ILE A 158 28.48 2.29 3.96
C ILE A 158 27.07 2.15 4.54
N GLU A 159 26.77 2.87 5.63
CA GLU A 159 25.46 2.80 6.26
C GLU A 159 24.34 3.32 5.33
N LYS A 160 24.56 4.44 4.62
CA LYS A 160 23.62 4.99 3.63
C LYS A 160 23.44 3.99 2.50
N TYR A 161 24.54 3.53 1.91
CA TYR A 161 24.49 2.64 0.76
C TYR A 161 23.80 1.31 1.09
N CYS A 162 24.07 0.74 2.27
CA CYS A 162 23.42 -0.50 2.69
C CYS A 162 21.92 -0.31 2.91
N LYS A 163 21.46 0.82 3.47
CA LYS A 163 20.02 1.13 3.54
C LYS A 163 19.39 1.17 2.14
N ASP A 164 20.05 1.82 1.19
CA ASP A 164 19.58 1.88 -0.19
C ASP A 164 19.55 0.48 -0.84
N ILE A 165 20.59 -0.35 -0.62
CA ILE A 165 20.66 -1.72 -1.14
C ILE A 165 19.55 -2.60 -0.56
N ALA A 166 19.25 -2.51 0.74
CA ALA A 166 18.14 -3.27 1.35
C ALA A 166 16.79 -2.94 0.69
N ASP A 167 16.55 -1.64 0.44
CA ASP A 167 15.37 -1.18 -0.29
C ASP A 167 15.32 -1.72 -1.73
N ILE A 168 16.46 -1.72 -2.43
CA ILE A 168 16.59 -2.26 -3.79
C ILE A 168 16.33 -3.76 -3.82
N THR A 169 16.85 -4.53 -2.87
CA THR A 169 16.59 -5.97 -2.71
C THR A 169 15.10 -6.24 -2.56
N ASN A 170 14.40 -5.45 -1.75
CA ASN A 170 12.95 -5.57 -1.57
C ASN A 170 12.18 -5.31 -2.86
N ILE A 171 12.58 -4.27 -3.61
CA ILE A 171 11.98 -3.90 -4.89
C ILE A 171 12.24 -4.99 -5.92
N TYR A 172 13.46 -5.52 -6.00
CA TYR A 172 13.80 -6.61 -6.90
C TYR A 172 12.92 -7.84 -6.66
N ASN A 173 12.84 -8.28 -5.40
CA ASN A 173 12.02 -9.43 -5.04
C ASN A 173 10.54 -9.20 -5.37
N GLU A 174 10.01 -7.99 -5.19
CA GLU A 174 8.64 -7.66 -5.57
C GLU A 174 8.45 -7.70 -7.10
N PHE A 175 9.33 -7.04 -7.84
CA PHE A 175 9.20 -6.89 -9.28
C PHE A 175 9.48 -8.17 -10.06
N LEU A 176 10.22 -9.13 -9.49
CA LEU A 176 10.31 -10.47 -10.03
C LEU A 176 8.93 -11.11 -10.27
N HIS A 177 7.96 -10.83 -9.40
CA HIS A 177 6.58 -11.32 -9.55
C HIS A 177 5.75 -10.39 -10.44
N VAL A 178 5.88 -9.07 -10.27
CA VAL A 178 5.14 -8.06 -11.06
C VAL A 178 5.45 -8.17 -12.55
N CYS A 179 6.72 -8.39 -12.92
CA CYS A 179 7.19 -8.39 -14.31
C CYS A 179 7.22 -9.78 -14.97
N THR A 180 6.47 -10.76 -14.45
CA THR A 180 6.41 -12.12 -15.03
C THR A 180 5.64 -12.20 -16.35
N GLU A 181 4.69 -11.30 -16.58
CA GLU A 181 3.86 -11.26 -17.78
C GLU A 181 4.27 -10.12 -18.73
N THR A 182 4.27 -10.39 -20.03
CA THR A 182 4.72 -9.49 -21.11
C THR A 182 3.92 -8.19 -21.27
N LYS A 183 2.90 -7.93 -20.44
CA LYS A 183 2.02 -6.75 -20.52
C LYS A 183 1.61 -6.15 -19.18
N ASN A 184 2.41 -6.29 -18.13
CA ASN A 184 2.10 -5.58 -16.88
C ASN A 184 2.51 -4.11 -16.98
N GLU A 185 1.54 -3.19 -16.98
CA GLU A 185 1.78 -1.73 -17.00
C GLU A 185 2.60 -1.23 -15.80
N ARG A 186 2.67 -2.03 -14.72
CA ARG A 186 3.51 -1.75 -13.54
C ARG A 186 4.97 -2.07 -13.77
N CYS A 187 5.31 -2.83 -14.81
CA CYS A 187 6.68 -3.15 -15.14
C CYS A 187 7.33 -2.02 -15.95
N PRO A 188 8.41 -1.39 -15.48
CA PRO A 188 9.09 -0.33 -16.25
C PRO A 188 9.85 -0.94 -17.42
N HIS A 189 9.99 -0.20 -18.52
CA HIS A 189 10.73 -0.64 -19.71
C HIS A 189 12.21 -0.95 -19.45
N TYR A 190 12.81 -0.37 -18.40
CA TYR A 190 14.18 -0.62 -17.95
C TYR A 190 14.29 -1.74 -16.88
N TRP A 191 13.23 -2.54 -16.69
CA TRP A 191 13.24 -3.66 -15.76
C TRP A 191 14.33 -4.69 -16.06
N GLU A 192 14.50 -5.08 -17.33
CA GLU A 192 15.49 -6.12 -17.71
C GLU A 192 16.93 -5.67 -17.41
N GLU A 193 17.23 -4.39 -17.62
CA GLU A 193 18.52 -3.82 -17.24
C GLU A 193 18.73 -3.87 -15.73
N PHE A 194 17.70 -3.52 -14.95
CA PHE A 194 17.75 -3.60 -13.50
C PHE A 194 17.94 -5.02 -12.98
N LYS A 195 17.16 -5.97 -13.52
CA LYS A 195 17.27 -7.38 -13.20
C LYS A 195 18.70 -7.88 -13.43
N LYS A 196 19.26 -7.59 -14.62
CA LYS A 196 20.63 -7.95 -14.96
C LYS A 196 21.64 -7.33 -14.00
N ASN A 197 21.56 -6.02 -13.76
CA ASN A 197 22.48 -5.31 -12.86
C ASN A 197 22.42 -5.90 -11.45
N TYR A 198 21.22 -6.17 -10.94
CA TYR A 198 21.04 -6.76 -9.62
C TYR A 198 21.58 -8.20 -9.54
N GLU A 199 21.29 -9.06 -10.52
CA GLU A 199 21.76 -10.46 -10.56
C GLU A 199 23.28 -10.59 -10.69
N GLU A 200 23.96 -9.58 -11.24
CA GLU A 200 25.43 -9.49 -11.28
C GLU A 200 26.05 -9.04 -9.93
N THR A 201 25.22 -8.59 -8.97
CA THR A 201 25.64 -8.00 -7.68
C THR A 201 25.49 -8.80 -6.38
N PRO A 202 25.41 -10.15 -6.35
CA PRO A 202 25.33 -10.88 -5.07
C PRO A 202 26.42 -10.50 -4.05
N LYS A 203 27.56 -9.98 -4.53
CA LYS A 203 28.64 -9.47 -3.69
C LYS A 203 28.25 -8.20 -2.91
N ILE A 204 27.46 -7.30 -3.48
CA ILE A 204 27.09 -6.02 -2.86
C ILE A 204 26.26 -6.25 -1.59
N ASP A 205 25.23 -7.10 -1.65
CA ASP A 205 24.40 -7.40 -0.47
C ASP A 205 25.22 -8.07 0.66
N ALA A 206 26.17 -8.93 0.30
CA ALA A 206 27.07 -9.58 1.25
C ALA A 206 27.98 -8.59 2.01
N HIS A 207 28.40 -7.48 1.37
CA HIS A 207 29.16 -6.42 2.04
C HIS A 207 28.35 -5.69 3.11
N CYS A 208 27.02 -5.70 2.99
CA CYS A 208 26.13 -4.98 3.89
C CYS A 208 25.68 -5.78 5.11
N GLN A 209 26.01 -7.07 5.21
CA GLN A 209 25.53 -7.94 6.29
C GLN A 209 25.78 -7.39 7.69
N LYS A 210 26.99 -6.84 7.94
CA LYS A 210 27.34 -6.24 9.24
C LYS A 210 26.54 -4.97 9.53
N GLU A 211 26.32 -4.13 8.52
CA GLU A 211 25.52 -2.92 8.68
C GLU A 211 24.04 -3.26 8.84
N TYR A 212 23.53 -4.29 8.17
CA TYR A 212 22.17 -4.78 8.38
C TYR A 212 21.94 -5.20 9.83
N GLU A 213 22.85 -6.00 10.40
CA GLU A 213 22.78 -6.39 11.81
C GLU A 213 22.81 -5.17 12.75
N LYS A 214 23.72 -4.23 12.51
CA LYS A 214 23.85 -2.98 13.30
C LYS A 214 22.59 -2.11 13.22
N LEU A 215 21.96 -2.04 12.06
CA LEU A 215 20.75 -1.26 11.79
C LEU A 215 19.46 -2.00 12.17
N GLY A 216 19.57 -3.26 12.61
CA GLY A 216 18.42 -4.10 12.97
C GLY A 216 17.62 -4.56 11.76
N TYR A 217 18.19 -4.60 10.55
CA TYR A 217 17.52 -5.21 9.40
C TYR A 217 17.48 -6.74 9.55
N TYR A 218 16.36 -7.32 9.15
CA TYR A 218 16.17 -8.77 9.10
C TYR A 218 15.23 -9.15 7.97
N LYS A 219 15.38 -10.38 7.48
CA LYS A 219 14.56 -10.91 6.38
C LYS A 219 13.28 -11.53 6.94
N VAL A 220 12.15 -11.20 6.31
CA VAL A 220 10.84 -11.79 6.59
C VAL A 220 10.10 -12.10 5.31
N LYS A 221 9.26 -13.12 5.36
CA LYS A 221 8.31 -13.42 4.30
C LYS A 221 7.08 -12.52 4.43
N LYS A 222 6.88 -11.61 3.49
CA LYS A 222 5.74 -10.70 3.44
C LYS A 222 4.72 -11.19 2.41
N TYR A 223 3.45 -11.15 2.77
CA TYR A 223 2.36 -11.49 1.87
C TYR A 223 2.31 -10.51 0.68
N PHE A 224 2.37 -11.03 -0.54
CA PHE A 224 2.39 -10.26 -1.79
C PHE A 224 0.98 -10.11 -2.40
N GLY A 225 0.20 -11.19 -2.46
CA GLY A 225 -1.26 -11.13 -2.57
C GLY A 225 -1.87 -10.69 -3.90
N GLU A 226 -1.13 -10.63 -5.01
CA GLU A 226 -1.67 -10.10 -6.27
C GLU A 226 -2.53 -11.09 -7.11
N GLN A 227 -2.60 -12.38 -6.75
CA GLN A 227 -3.27 -13.39 -7.61
C GLN A 227 -4.27 -14.32 -6.88
N GLY A 228 -4.74 -13.96 -5.68
CA GLY A 228 -5.62 -14.83 -4.88
C GLY A 228 -4.95 -16.12 -4.37
N ILE A 229 -3.66 -16.29 -4.66
CA ILE A 229 -2.77 -17.30 -4.09
C ILE A 229 -2.05 -16.67 -2.90
N GLU A 230 -1.88 -17.41 -1.80
CA GLU A 230 -1.05 -16.98 -0.68
C GLU A 230 0.44 -17.05 -1.03
N GLU A 231 0.88 -16.07 -1.82
CA GLU A 231 2.28 -15.91 -2.17
C GLU A 231 2.98 -14.97 -1.18
N TYR A 232 4.16 -15.40 -0.73
CA TYR A 232 4.99 -14.63 0.19
C TYR A 232 6.36 -14.41 -0.43
N ILE A 233 6.84 -13.17 -0.38
CA ILE A 233 8.14 -12.76 -0.89
C ILE A 233 9.06 -12.38 0.27
N GLU A 234 10.33 -12.72 0.18
CA GLU A 234 11.32 -12.34 1.17
C GLU A 234 11.65 -10.86 1.04
N GLN A 235 11.60 -10.12 2.15
CA GLN A 235 11.94 -8.71 2.21
C GLN A 235 12.73 -8.41 3.49
N TYR A 236 13.69 -7.49 3.42
CA TYR A 236 14.29 -6.83 4.56
C TYR A 236 13.29 -5.88 5.23
N GLU A 237 13.13 -5.99 6.53
CA GLU A 237 12.40 -5.06 7.39
C GLU A 237 13.35 -4.56 8.50
N SER A 238 13.19 -3.31 8.92
CA SER A 238 13.93 -2.77 10.06
C SER A 238 13.26 -3.14 11.38
N GLU A 239 14.03 -3.24 12.47
CA GLU A 239 13.48 -3.55 13.79
C GLU A 239 12.37 -2.58 14.23
N TYR A 240 11.28 -3.13 14.75
CA TYR A 240 10.14 -2.40 15.30
C TYR A 240 9.42 -3.27 16.35
N ILE A 241 8.32 -2.77 16.93
CA ILE A 241 7.63 -3.40 18.08
C ILE A 241 7.33 -4.90 17.89
N PHE A 242 7.10 -5.37 16.67
CA PHE A 242 6.79 -6.79 16.39
C PHE A 242 7.96 -7.60 15.79
N SER A 243 9.15 -7.01 15.67
CA SER A 243 10.29 -7.66 15.00
C SER A 243 10.75 -8.95 15.67
N PHE A 244 10.68 -9.04 17.00
CA PHE A 244 11.02 -10.26 17.73
C PHE A 244 10.17 -11.46 17.28
N PHE A 245 8.85 -11.27 17.21
CA PHE A 245 7.95 -12.33 16.77
C PHE A 245 8.15 -12.66 15.30
N GLU A 246 8.29 -11.64 14.45
CA GLU A 246 8.53 -11.84 13.02
C GLU A 246 9.85 -12.58 12.74
N ARG A 247 10.92 -12.30 13.50
CA ARG A 247 12.18 -13.05 13.43
C ARG A 247 12.01 -14.51 13.86
N LEU A 248 11.18 -14.77 14.86
CA LEU A 248 10.95 -16.13 15.36
C LEU A 248 10.14 -16.96 14.37
N ILE A 249 9.10 -16.37 13.76
CA ILE A 249 8.22 -17.10 12.82
C ILE A 249 8.68 -17.03 11.36
N GLY A 250 9.52 -16.04 11.01
CA GLY A 250 10.01 -15.81 9.64
C GLY A 250 8.99 -15.16 8.69
N TYR A 251 7.84 -14.71 9.20
CA TYR A 251 6.74 -14.13 8.45
C TYR A 251 6.38 -12.76 8.98
N SER A 252 5.97 -11.85 8.09
CA SER A 252 5.48 -10.54 8.51
C SER A 252 4.09 -10.64 9.15
N LEU A 253 3.96 -10.11 10.35
CA LEU A 253 2.71 -10.02 11.09
C LEU A 253 1.83 -8.86 10.61
N LYS A 254 2.38 -7.89 9.85
CA LYS A 254 1.61 -6.72 9.37
C LYS A 254 0.35 -7.11 8.62
N HIS A 255 0.42 -8.13 7.75
CA HIS A 255 -0.75 -8.60 7.01
C HIS A 255 -1.82 -9.19 7.92
N PHE A 256 -1.41 -10.09 8.83
CA PHE A 256 -2.33 -10.72 9.78
C PHE A 256 -2.96 -9.70 10.73
N LEU A 257 -2.18 -8.75 11.23
CA LEU A 257 -2.67 -7.65 12.06
C LEU A 257 -3.65 -6.77 11.28
N SER A 258 -3.33 -6.39 10.04
CA SER A 258 -4.23 -5.60 9.19
C SER A 258 -5.56 -6.33 8.96
N LYS A 259 -5.52 -7.61 8.61
CA LYS A 259 -6.71 -8.45 8.41
C LYS A 259 -7.51 -8.62 9.71
N ALA A 260 -6.84 -8.84 10.84
CA ALA A 260 -7.47 -8.95 12.14
C ALA A 260 -8.13 -7.63 12.57
N VAL A 261 -7.47 -6.49 12.36
CA VAL A 261 -8.03 -5.15 12.63
C VAL A 261 -9.23 -4.89 11.73
N HIS A 262 -9.15 -5.22 10.44
CA HIS A 262 -10.26 -5.08 9.50
C HIS A 262 -11.46 -5.94 9.94
N TYR A 263 -11.25 -7.22 10.20
CA TYR A 263 -12.28 -8.14 10.67
C TYR A 263 -12.88 -7.67 12.01
N THR A 264 -12.03 -7.23 12.94
CA THR A 264 -12.49 -6.72 14.23
C THR A 264 -13.35 -5.47 14.05
N LYS A 265 -12.88 -4.50 13.26
CA LYS A 265 -13.56 -3.21 13.06
C LYS A 265 -14.89 -3.36 12.33
N TYR A 266 -14.97 -4.22 11.31
CA TYR A 266 -16.13 -4.28 10.42
C TYR A 266 -17.07 -5.46 10.69
N ILE A 267 -16.63 -6.49 11.42
CA ILE A 267 -17.46 -7.67 11.71
C ILE A 267 -17.69 -7.79 13.22
N VAL A 268 -16.62 -7.92 14.01
CA VAL A 268 -16.75 -8.21 15.45
C VAL A 268 -17.36 -7.04 16.21
N LEU A 269 -16.86 -5.83 16.00
CA LEU A 269 -17.25 -4.64 16.75
C LEU A 269 -18.72 -4.24 16.50
N PRO A 270 -19.25 -4.28 15.25
CA PRO A 270 -20.68 -4.11 15.01
C PRO A 270 -21.54 -5.20 15.68
N ILE A 271 -21.14 -6.47 15.65
CA ILE A 271 -21.88 -7.55 16.32
C ILE A 271 -21.93 -7.30 17.83
N ILE A 272 -20.79 -6.96 18.44
CA ILE A 272 -20.72 -6.64 19.87
C ILE A 272 -21.60 -5.42 20.19
N LEU A 273 -21.57 -4.38 19.35
CA LEU A 273 -22.42 -3.19 19.54
C LEU A 273 -23.91 -3.53 19.44
N ILE A 274 -24.33 -4.39 18.50
CA ILE A 274 -25.71 -4.86 18.38
C ILE A 274 -26.11 -5.65 19.63
N LEU A 275 -25.25 -6.55 20.11
CA LEU A 275 -25.51 -7.34 21.31
C LEU A 275 -25.59 -6.46 22.57
N LEU A 276 -24.71 -5.47 22.70
CA LEU A 276 -24.75 -4.48 23.77
C LEU A 276 -26.02 -3.62 23.68
N PHE A 277 -26.36 -3.12 22.48
CA PHE A 277 -27.59 -2.35 22.26
C PHE A 277 -28.83 -3.17 22.60
N TYR A 278 -28.89 -4.45 22.20
CA TYR A 278 -29.95 -5.37 22.58
C TYR A 278 -30.02 -5.58 24.09
N PHE A 279 -28.87 -5.76 24.76
CA PHE A 279 -28.80 -5.89 26.21
C PHE A 279 -29.29 -4.63 26.93
N PHE A 280 -28.86 -3.45 26.47
CA PHE A 280 -29.30 -2.17 27.02
C PHE A 280 -30.78 -1.91 26.76
N MET A 281 -31.29 -2.17 25.55
CA MET A 281 -32.72 -2.10 25.26
C MET A 281 -33.53 -3.06 26.13
N LYS A 282 -33.05 -4.28 26.36
CA LYS A 282 -33.72 -5.26 27.22
C LYS A 282 -33.71 -4.86 28.70
N LYS A 283 -32.62 -4.26 29.19
CA LYS A 283 -32.41 -3.96 30.62
C LYS A 283 -32.86 -2.56 31.05
N LEU A 284 -32.76 -1.56 30.16
CA LEU A 284 -33.09 -0.15 30.43
C LEU A 284 -34.42 0.30 29.83
N SER A 285 -34.98 -0.40 28.84
CA SER A 285 -36.33 -0.07 28.38
C SER A 285 -37.35 -0.51 29.42
N PHE A 286 -38.18 0.43 29.88
CA PHE A 286 -39.39 0.17 30.69
C PHE A 286 -40.38 -0.80 30.00
N PHE A 287 -40.15 -1.19 28.74
CA PHE A 287 -40.89 -2.22 28.00
C PHE A 287 -40.26 -3.62 28.05
N GLY A 288 -38.97 -3.78 28.39
CA GLY A 288 -38.31 -5.08 28.47
C GLY A 288 -38.89 -6.00 29.56
N SER A 289 -39.37 -5.40 30.66
CA SER A 289 -40.09 -6.08 31.74
C SER A 289 -41.50 -6.55 31.34
N LYS A 290 -42.08 -6.03 30.24
CA LYS A 290 -43.42 -6.41 29.75
C LYS A 290 -43.40 -7.48 28.66
N ILE A 291 -42.24 -7.80 28.07
CA ILE A 291 -42.10 -8.89 27.09
C ILE A 291 -41.74 -10.23 27.80
N ALA A 292 -41.10 -10.16 28.96
CA ALA A 292 -40.75 -11.33 29.77
C ALA A 292 -41.94 -12.24 30.16
N PRO A 293 -43.14 -11.76 30.53
CA PRO A 293 -44.23 -12.64 30.92
C PRO A 293 -44.77 -13.45 29.73
N LYS A 294 -44.79 -12.86 28.52
CA LYS A 294 -45.39 -13.46 27.33
C LYS A 294 -44.59 -14.65 26.79
N VAL A 295 -43.26 -14.61 26.91
CA VAL A 295 -42.39 -15.72 26.47
C VAL A 295 -42.37 -16.84 27.51
N ASP A 296 -42.47 -16.52 28.80
CA ASP A 296 -42.62 -17.52 29.87
C ASP A 296 -43.98 -18.24 29.81
N ASP A 297 -45.07 -17.54 29.44
CA ASP A 297 -46.36 -18.17 29.22
C ASP A 297 -46.36 -19.10 27.99
N MET A 298 -45.68 -18.73 26.90
CA MET A 298 -45.49 -19.64 25.77
C MET A 298 -44.63 -20.85 26.14
N ARG A 299 -43.59 -20.67 26.97
CA ARG A 299 -42.75 -21.77 27.48
C ARG A 299 -43.54 -22.70 28.43
N LYS A 300 -44.48 -22.17 29.21
CA LYS A 300 -45.43 -22.96 30.02
C LYS A 300 -46.47 -23.69 29.16
N MET A 301 -47.01 -23.04 28.13
CA MET A 301 -47.91 -23.70 27.17
C MET A 301 -47.20 -24.86 26.46
N TRP A 302 -45.95 -24.68 26.05
CA TRP A 302 -45.18 -25.75 25.38
C TRP A 302 -44.89 -26.94 26.30
N ARG A 303 -44.58 -26.69 27.59
CA ARG A 303 -44.47 -27.76 28.60
C ARG A 303 -45.79 -28.48 28.86
N ASN A 304 -46.92 -27.79 28.84
CA ASN A 304 -48.23 -28.42 29.00
C ASN A 304 -48.66 -29.24 27.77
N VAL A 305 -48.28 -28.81 26.56
CA VAL A 305 -48.50 -29.59 25.32
C VAL A 305 -47.65 -30.87 25.30
N GLN A 306 -46.45 -30.86 25.88
CA GLN A 306 -45.62 -32.05 26.05
C GLN A 306 -45.99 -32.92 27.27
N GLY A 307 -46.80 -32.41 28.20
CA GLY A 307 -47.28 -33.12 29.40
C GLY A 307 -48.42 -34.11 29.16
N LEU A 308 -49.04 -34.10 27.97
CA LEU A 308 -50.09 -35.05 27.56
C LEU A 308 -49.54 -36.39 27.02
N THR A 309 -48.22 -36.55 26.95
CA THR A 309 -47.57 -37.83 26.61
C THR A 309 -46.76 -38.32 27.80
N ASN A 310 -47.44 -38.62 28.92
CA ASN A 310 -46.86 -39.45 29.97
C ASN A 310 -47.11 -40.93 29.57
N PRO A 311 -46.08 -41.74 29.29
CA PRO A 311 -46.27 -43.11 28.78
C PRO A 311 -46.89 -44.08 29.80
N ALA A 312 -47.05 -43.67 31.06
CA ALA A 312 -47.51 -44.52 32.15
C ALA A 312 -49.02 -44.84 32.13
N SER A 313 -49.85 -44.14 31.34
CA SER A 313 -51.29 -44.41 31.24
C SER A 313 -51.67 -45.41 30.14
N LEU A 314 -50.70 -45.96 29.39
CA LEU A 314 -50.93 -46.92 28.30
C LEU A 314 -50.78 -48.39 28.68
N LEU A 315 -50.47 -48.72 29.95
CA LEU A 315 -50.14 -50.10 30.36
C LEU A 315 -51.08 -50.75 31.38
N ASN A 316 -52.22 -50.15 31.74
CA ASN A 316 -53.23 -50.83 32.57
C ASN A 316 -54.66 -50.47 32.14
N PRO A 317 -55.45 -51.40 31.57
CA PRO A 317 -56.87 -51.17 31.37
C PRO A 317 -57.58 -51.26 32.73
N MET A 318 -58.12 -50.13 33.20
CA MET A 318 -58.90 -50.08 34.43
C MET A 318 -60.22 -50.82 34.21
N LYS A 319 -60.40 -51.95 34.91
CA LYS A 319 -61.69 -52.64 35.06
C LYS A 319 -62.68 -51.74 35.82
N PRO A 320 -63.97 -51.72 35.43
CA PRO A 320 -64.96 -50.87 36.06
C PRO A 320 -65.37 -51.44 37.44
N PRO A 321 -65.60 -50.61 38.46
CA PRO A 321 -66.30 -51.05 39.66
C PRO A 321 -67.79 -51.16 39.33
N GLY A 322 -68.32 -52.37 39.48
CA GLY A 322 -69.75 -52.64 39.38
C GLY A 322 -70.51 -52.16 40.61
N GLY A 323 -71.78 -51.85 40.39
CA GLY A 323 -72.84 -52.09 41.37
C GLY A 323 -73.70 -50.89 41.75
N GLY A 324 -74.91 -50.83 41.18
CA GLY A 324 -76.10 -50.56 42.00
C GLY A 324 -76.97 -49.36 41.64
N ASN A 325 -77.93 -49.59 40.72
CA ASN A 325 -79.33 -49.14 40.71
C ASN A 325 -79.72 -47.69 41.10
N LYS A 326 -80.36 -46.96 40.17
CA LYS A 326 -81.83 -46.76 40.16
C LYS A 326 -82.31 -46.01 38.91
N MET A 327 -83.48 -46.43 38.45
CA MET A 327 -84.33 -45.90 37.38
C MET A 327 -84.69 -44.41 37.53
N GLY A 328 -84.94 -43.75 36.40
CA GLY A 328 -85.61 -42.47 36.32
C GLY A 328 -85.84 -42.02 34.88
N LEU A 329 -86.82 -42.63 34.20
CA LEU A 329 -87.43 -42.09 32.98
C LEU A 329 -88.14 -40.76 33.29
N SER A 330 -88.08 -39.78 32.39
CA SER A 330 -89.29 -39.26 31.74
C SER A 330 -88.96 -38.29 30.60
N TYR A 331 -89.62 -38.57 29.47
CA TYR A 331 -89.91 -37.67 28.36
C TYR A 331 -90.61 -36.40 28.85
N MET A 332 -90.48 -35.31 28.08
CA MET A 332 -91.67 -34.62 27.57
C MET A 332 -91.42 -33.94 26.23
N SER A 333 -92.40 -34.11 25.35
CA SER A 333 -92.59 -33.47 24.07
C SER A 333 -93.43 -32.19 24.20
N LYS A 334 -93.21 -31.25 23.29
CA LYS A 334 -94.27 -30.71 22.45
C LYS A 334 -93.70 -30.26 21.12
#